data_AF-A0A1V3S4K5-F1
#
_entry.id   AF-A0A1V3S4K5-F1
#
_cell.length_a   1.000
_cell.length_b   1.000
_cell.length_c   1.000
_cell.angle_alpha   90.00
_cell.angle_beta   90.00
_cell.angle_gamma   90.00
#
_symmetry.space_group_name_H-M   'P 1'
#
loop_
_entity.id
_entity.type
_entity.pdbx_description
1 polymer ?
#
loop_
_entity_poly.entity_id
_entity_poly.type
_entity_poly.pdbx_seq_one_letter_code
_entity_poly.pdbx_strand_id
1 'polypeptide(L)'
;MWSQRWMWIAWPAFLLAGILEMIVFAMVDPGDLHWFGNPLGLSRQAIYTLAFFVFWGVTMASSALTTLLAMSPFEVNRCPVPEAERPKDCAQNGACR
;
A
#
# COMPACT_ATOMS: atom_id res chain seq x y z
N MET A 1 11.60 13.12 -0.25
CA MET A 1 10.25 13.04 -0.90
C MET A 1 9.65 11.62 -0.82
N TRP A 2 10.39 10.57 -1.18
CA TRP A 2 9.86 9.19 -1.08
C TRP A 2 9.50 8.73 0.34
N SER A 3 10.29 9.07 1.38
CA SER A 3 9.98 8.66 2.76
C SER A 3 8.66 9.24 3.28
N GLN A 4 8.32 10.49 2.93
CA GLN A 4 7.03 11.09 3.25
C GLN A 4 5.89 10.32 2.59
N ARG A 5 6.00 9.99 1.29
CA ARG A 5 4.96 9.20 0.59
C ARG A 5 4.73 7.85 1.25
N TRP A 6 5.80 7.14 1.64
CA TRP A 6 5.69 5.87 2.36
C TRP A 6 5.01 6.01 3.73
N MET A 7 5.31 7.08 4.47
CA MET A 7 4.66 7.34 5.76
C MET A 7 3.14 7.57 5.60
N TRP A 8 2.73 8.28 4.56
CA TRP A 8 1.32 8.57 4.26
C TRP A 8 0.53 7.32 3.82
N ILE A 9 1.23 6.28 3.38
CA ILE A 9 0.63 4.99 3.02
C ILE A 9 0.63 4.05 4.23
N ALA A 10 1.80 3.87 4.86
CA ALA A 10 1.99 2.88 5.92
C ALA A 10 1.21 3.22 7.19
N TRP A 11 1.09 4.50 7.54
CA TRP A 11 0.42 4.92 8.78
C TRP A 11 -1.10 4.72 8.75
N PRO A 12 -1.87 5.21 7.75
CA PRO A 12 -3.29 4.91 7.66
C PRO A 12 -3.58 3.41 7.47
N ALA A 13 -2.73 2.70 6.72
CA ALA A 13 -2.84 1.25 6.55
C ALA A 13 -2.70 0.51 7.89
N PHE A 14 -1.78 0.95 8.76
CA PHE A 14 -1.60 0.36 10.10
C PHE A 14 -2.87 0.48 10.94
N LEU A 15 -3.50 1.66 10.95
CA LEU A 15 -4.74 1.90 11.68
C LEU A 15 -5.89 1.03 11.13
N LEU A 16 -6.02 0.95 9.81
CA LEU A 16 -7.05 0.14 9.18
C LEU A 16 -6.83 -1.36 9.43
N ALA A 17 -5.58 -1.82 9.44
CA ALA A 17 -5.22 -3.19 9.76
C ALA A 17 -5.63 -3.56 11.20
N GLY A 18 -5.39 -2.67 12.17
CA GLY A 18 -5.85 -2.88 13.55
C GLY A 18 -7.38 -2.94 13.67
N ILE A 19 -8.11 -2.09 12.93
CA ILE A 19 -9.58 -2.15 12.89
C ILE A 19 -10.06 -3.47 12.28
N LEU A 20 -9.46 -3.90 11.17
CA LEU A 20 -9.79 -5.18 10.52
C LEU A 20 -9.51 -6.37 11.44
N GLU A 21 -8.37 -6.37 12.12
CA GLU A 21 -8.02 -7.39 13.11
C GLU A 21 -9.08 -7.49 14.20
N MET A 22 -9.49 -6.36 14.79
CA MET A 22 -10.53 -6.33 15.81
C MET A 22 -11.88 -6.84 15.29
N ILE A 23 -12.29 -6.45 14.08
CA ILE A 23 -13.56 -6.87 13.48
C ILE A 23 -13.54 -8.37 13.17
N VAL A 24 -12.49 -8.86 12.52
CA VAL A 24 -12.39 -10.27 12.08
C VAL A 24 -12.35 -11.19 13.29
N PHE A 25 -11.51 -10.91 14.27
CA PHE A 25 -11.38 -11.76 15.45
C PHE A 25 -12.47 -11.56 16.51
N ALA A 26 -13.28 -10.50 16.41
CA ALA A 26 -14.55 -10.44 17.14
C ALA A 26 -15.58 -11.45 16.61
N MET A 27 -15.47 -11.85 15.34
CA MET A 27 -16.38 -12.80 14.70
C MET A 27 -15.80 -14.22 14.56
N VAL A 28 -14.47 -14.35 14.53
CA VAL A 28 -13.73 -15.60 14.31
C VAL A 28 -12.81 -15.87 15.49
N ASP A 29 -12.97 -17.00 16.18
CA ASP A 29 -12.02 -17.38 17.24
C ASP A 29 -10.67 -17.76 16.61
N PRO A 30 -9.55 -17.13 16.98
CA PRO A 30 -8.23 -17.53 16.51
C PRO A 30 -7.87 -18.98 16.88
N GLY A 31 -8.47 -19.53 17.93
CA GLY A 31 -8.26 -20.92 18.36
C GLY A 31 -8.92 -21.95 17.43
N ASP A 32 -9.92 -21.55 16.64
CA ASP A 32 -10.62 -22.42 15.69
C ASP A 32 -9.98 -22.39 14.29
N LEU A 33 -8.88 -21.65 14.09
CA LEU A 33 -8.12 -21.66 12.85
C LEU A 33 -7.36 -22.99 12.69
N HIS A 34 -7.93 -23.87 11.87
CA HIS A 34 -7.32 -25.13 11.46
C HIS A 34 -6.60 -24.96 10.11
N TRP A 35 -5.34 -25.33 10.02
CA TRP A 35 -4.56 -25.32 8.77
C TRP A 35 -4.45 -26.74 8.24
N PHE A 36 -5.04 -27.00 7.07
CA PHE A 36 -5.12 -28.34 6.48
C PHE A 36 -5.66 -29.42 7.44
N GLY A 37 -6.69 -29.07 8.22
CA GLY A 37 -7.36 -30.01 9.13
C GLY A 37 -6.60 -30.33 10.43
N ASN A 38 -5.44 -29.71 10.67
CA ASN A 38 -4.75 -29.77 11.95
C ASN A 38 -4.86 -28.43 12.69
N PRO A 39 -5.03 -28.44 14.02
CA PRO A 39 -4.95 -27.21 14.80
C PRO A 39 -3.58 -26.58 14.56
N LEU A 40 -3.55 -25.31 14.20
CA LEU A 40 -2.29 -24.57 14.16
C LEU A 40 -1.72 -24.59 15.57
N GLY A 41 -0.61 -25.30 15.79
CA GLY A 41 0.13 -25.29 17.06
C GLY A 41 0.75 -23.93 17.42
N LEU A 42 0.28 -22.86 16.77
CA LEU A 42 0.62 -21.48 17.03
C LEU A 42 -0.15 -20.99 18.26
N SER A 43 0.51 -20.20 19.09
CA SER A 43 -0.20 -19.50 20.16
C SER A 43 -1.20 -18.51 19.55
N ARG A 44 -2.27 -18.19 20.28
CA ARG A 44 -3.24 -17.17 19.87
C ARG A 44 -2.54 -15.85 19.51
N GLN A 45 -1.52 -15.48 20.27
CA GLN A 45 -0.72 -14.29 20.01
C GLN A 45 -0.01 -14.32 18.66
N ALA A 46 0.52 -15.47 18.23
CA ALA A 46 1.15 -15.61 16.93
C ALA A 46 0.14 -15.48 15.78
N ILE A 47 -1.10 -15.92 15.99
CA ILE A 47 -2.18 -15.78 14.99
C ILE A 47 -2.56 -14.31 14.82
N TYR A 48 -2.74 -13.58 15.92
CA TYR A 48 -3.02 -12.13 15.90
C TYR A 48 -1.92 -11.36 15.17
N THR A 49 -0.65 -11.58 15.53
CA THR A 49 0.46 -10.85 14.89
C THR A 49 0.57 -11.16 13.40
N LEU A 50 0.44 -12.41 12.98
CA LEU A 50 0.47 -12.79 11.57
C LEU A 50 -0.69 -12.14 10.80
N ALA A 51 -1.91 -12.22 11.34
CA ALA A 51 -3.08 -11.61 10.71
C ALA A 51 -2.94 -10.09 10.59
N PHE A 52 -2.45 -9.42 11.64
CA PHE A 52 -2.13 -8.00 11.61
C PHE A 52 -1.18 -7.65 10.46
N PHE A 53 -0.05 -8.36 10.33
CA PHE A 53 0.90 -8.11 9.25
C PHE A 53 0.32 -8.37 7.86
N VAL A 54 -0.54 -9.38 7.72
CA VAL A 54 -1.25 -9.66 6.47
C VAL A 54 -2.21 -8.52 6.12
N PHE A 55 -3.07 -8.11 7.06
CA PHE A 55 -3.99 -6.99 6.84
C PHE A 55 -3.26 -5.68 6.56
N TRP A 56 -2.17 -5.42 7.29
CA TRP A 56 -1.35 -4.24 7.07
C TRP A 56 -0.67 -4.25 5.71
N GLY A 57 -0.10 -5.39 5.30
CA GLY A 57 0.51 -5.54 3.98
C GLY A 57 -0.48 -5.36 2.84
N VAL A 58 -1.68 -5.94 2.94
CA VAL A 58 -2.73 -5.83 1.93
C VAL A 58 -3.26 -4.39 1.82
N THR A 59 -3.51 -3.73 2.95
CA THR A 59 -4.00 -2.34 2.97
C THR A 59 -2.93 -1.36 2.46
N MET A 60 -1.65 -1.59 2.80
CA MET A 60 -0.52 -0.87 2.21
C MET A 60 -0.43 -1.07 0.70
N ALA A 61 -0.57 -2.30 0.21
CA ALA A 61 -0.51 -2.60 -1.22
C ALA A 61 -1.64 -1.92 -2.01
N SER A 62 -2.87 -1.95 -1.49
CA SER A 62 -4.03 -1.25 -2.08
C SER A 62 -3.80 0.26 -2.15
N SER A 63 -3.28 0.84 -1.08
CA SER A 63 -2.98 2.27 -1.00
C SER A 63 -1.83 2.66 -1.94
N ALA A 64 -0.77 1.85 -1.99
CA ALA A 64 0.34 2.04 -2.93
C ALA A 64 -0.16 1.98 -4.38
N LEU A 65 -0.95 0.97 -4.73
CA LEU A 65 -1.56 0.87 -6.05
C LEU A 65 -2.41 2.11 -6.39
N THR A 66 -3.25 2.56 -5.45
CA THR A 66 -4.03 3.79 -5.62
C THR A 66 -3.15 5.00 -5.88
N THR A 67 -2.05 5.16 -5.14
CA THR A 67 -1.10 6.26 -5.40
C THR A 67 -0.41 6.13 -6.75
N LEU A 68 -0.11 4.90 -7.21
CA LEU A 68 0.47 4.68 -8.53
C LEU A 68 -0.49 5.08 -9.65
N LEU A 69 -1.77 4.71 -9.52
CA LEU A 69 -2.81 5.09 -10.49
C LEU A 69 -3.13 6.59 -10.46
N ALA A 70 -2.98 7.24 -9.30
CA ALA A 70 -3.22 8.68 -9.15
C ALA A 70 -2.04 9.54 -9.63
N MET A 71 -0.89 8.97 -10.02
CA MET A 71 0.24 9.75 -10.52
C MET A 71 -0.10 10.42 -11.86
N SER A 72 0.16 11.73 -11.92
CA SER A 72 -0.12 12.51 -13.14
C SER A 72 0.86 12.18 -14.27
N PRO A 73 0.43 12.24 -15.54
CA PRO A 73 1.31 12.05 -16.69
C PRO A 73 2.46 13.08 -16.73
N PHE A 74 2.30 14.25 -16.11
CA PHE A 74 3.36 15.26 -15.98
C PHE A 74 4.44 14.93 -14.94
N GLU A 75 4.15 14.05 -13.98
CA GLU A 75 5.16 13.48 -13.07
C GLU A 75 5.88 12.29 -13.73
N VAL A 76 5.14 11.45 -14.47
CA VAL A 76 5.70 10.24 -15.10
C VAL A 76 6.51 10.57 -16.36
N ASN A 77 6.02 11.47 -17.22
CA ASN A 77 6.63 11.85 -18.50
C ASN A 77 7.36 13.20 -18.44
N ARG A 78 7.90 13.59 -17.27
CA ARG A 78 8.54 14.90 -17.13
C ARG A 78 9.78 14.99 -18.02
N CYS A 79 9.85 16.03 -18.86
CA CYS A 79 10.97 16.22 -19.78
C CYS A 79 12.28 16.45 -19.01
N PRO A 80 13.36 15.72 -19.30
CA PRO A 80 14.62 15.82 -18.57
C PRO A 80 15.43 17.09 -18.90
N VAL A 81 14.92 17.98 -19.77
CA VAL A 81 15.65 19.15 -20.27
C VAL A 81 15.36 20.39 -19.40
N PRO A 82 16.38 21.15 -18.96
CA PRO A 82 16.22 22.41 -18.25
C PRO A 82 15.33 23.41 -19.02
N GLU A 83 14.54 24.22 -18.31
CA GLU A 83 13.55 25.12 -18.93
C GLU A 83 14.12 26.04 -20.02
N ALA A 84 15.36 26.51 -19.83
CA ALA A 84 16.05 27.42 -20.75
C ALA A 84 16.52 26.77 -22.06
N GLU A 85 16.67 25.44 -22.07
CA GLU A 85 17.16 24.66 -23.23
C GLU A 85 16.03 23.84 -23.87
N ARG A 86 14.79 24.00 -23.41
CA ARG A 86 13.64 23.21 -23.87
C ARG A 86 13.33 23.56 -25.35
N PRO A 87 13.38 22.58 -26.28
CA PRO A 87 12.95 22.80 -27.66
C PRO A 87 11.51 23.27 -27.71
N LYS A 88 11.19 24.22 -28.61
CA LYS A 88 9.83 24.81 -28.74
C LYS A 88 8.75 23.75 -28.99
N ASP A 89 9.11 22.65 -29.66
CA ASP A 89 8.21 21.52 -29.96
C ASP A 89 7.69 20.81 -28.69
N CYS A 90 8.48 20.85 -27.61
CA CYS A 90 8.14 20.20 -26.35
C CYS A 90 7.17 21.05 -25.49
N ALA A 91 6.96 22.33 -25.85
CA ALA A 91 5.93 23.20 -25.26
C ALA A 91 4.59 23.13 -26.04
N GLN A 92 4.62 22.67 -27.30
CA GLN A 92 3.48 22.79 -28.19
C GLN A 92 2.53 21.58 -28.14
N ASN A 93 3.01 20.42 -27.66
CA ASN A 93 2.20 19.24 -27.40
C ASN A 93 2.61 18.69 -26.03
N GLY A 94 1.68 18.51 -25.10
CA GLY A 94 1.92 18.11 -23.70
C GLY A 94 2.57 16.73 -23.46
N ALA A 95 3.32 16.20 -24.42
CA ALA A 95 4.18 15.04 -24.30
C ALA A 95 5.34 15.22 -25.28
N CYS A 96 6.58 15.35 -24.77
CA CYS A 96 7.77 15.10 -25.58
C CYS A 96 7.65 13.65 -26.10
N ARG A 97 7.60 13.48 -27.42
CA ARG A 97 7.64 12.19 -28.14
C ARG A 97 9.04 11.93 -28.66
#